data_AF-A0A7Y5X277-F1
#
_entry.id   AF-A0A7Y5X277-F1
#
_cell.length_a   1.000
_cell.length_b   1.000
_cell.length_c   1.000
_cell.angle_alpha   90.00
_cell.angle_beta   90.00
_cell.angle_gamma   90.00
#
_symmetry.space_group_name_H-M   'P 1'
#
loop_
_entity.id
_entity.type
_entity.pdbx_description
1 polymer ?
#
loop_
_entity_poly.entity_id
_entity_poly.type
_entity_poly.pdbx_seq_one_letter_code
_entity_poly.pdbx_strand_id
1 'polypeptide(L)' 'MDEKVNLDAASAHIDVPFRPLIVGTLNDYKLMVVKVAGEFVWHKHDDTDEFFLVLEGRLT' A
#
# COMPACT_ATOMS: atom_id res chain seq x y z
N MET A 1 -6.15 -17.34 -0.15
CA MET A 1 -7.00 -16.26 -0.67
C MET A 1 -7.31 -16.65 -2.08
N ASP A 2 -8.50 -17.23 -2.29
CA ASP A 2 -8.84 -17.84 -3.58
C ASP A 2 -9.70 -16.90 -4.44
N GLU A 3 -9.97 -15.69 -3.93
CA GLU A 3 -10.78 -14.68 -4.60
C GLU A 3 -9.93 -13.50 -5.08
N LYS A 4 -10.36 -12.93 -6.20
CA LYS A 4 -9.74 -11.73 -6.78
C LYS A 4 -9.98 -10.55 -5.86
N VAL A 5 -8.95 -9.72 -5.69
CA VAL A 5 -9.05 -8.48 -4.92
C VAL A 5 -9.12 -7.30 -5.88
N ASN A 6 -10.13 -6.45 -5.71
CA ASN A 6 -10.22 -5.16 -6.39
C ASN A 6 -9.53 -4.09 -5.51
N LEU A 7 -8.41 -3.55 -5.99
CA LEU A 7 -7.59 -2.61 -5.23
C LEU A 7 -8.29 -1.25 -5.01
N ASP A 8 -9.08 -0.79 -5.98
CA ASP A 8 -9.85 0.44 -5.87
C ASP A 8 -10.90 0.32 -4.76
N ALA A 9 -11.68 -0.77 -4.80
CA ALA A 9 -12.66 -1.07 -3.76
C ALA A 9 -11.99 -1.27 -2.38
N ALA A 10 -10.83 -1.94 -2.31
CA ALA A 10 -10.09 -2.11 -1.07
C ALA A 10 -9.63 -0.77 -0.47
N SER A 11 -9.24 0.18 -1.31
CA SER A 11 -8.81 1.50 -0.88
C SER A 11 -9.94 2.30 -0.20
N ALA A 12 -11.20 2.03 -0.55
CA ALA A 12 -12.36 2.68 0.06
C ALA A 12 -12.48 2.40 1.56
N HIS A 13 -11.87 1.32 2.07
CA HIS A 13 -11.85 0.98 3.50
C HIS A 13 -10.74 1.69 4.29
N ILE A 14 -9.97 2.57 3.66
CA ILE A 14 -8.91 3.34 4.29
C ILE A 14 -9.43 4.76 4.55
N ASP A 15 -9.73 5.04 5.81
CA ASP A 15 -10.26 6.32 6.27
C ASP A 15 -9.19 7.29 6.78
N VAL A 16 -7.99 6.78 7.07
CA VAL A 16 -6.87 7.56 7.64
C VAL A 16 -5.66 7.42 6.73
N PRO A 17 -5.02 8.53 6.31
CA PRO A 17 -3.80 8.49 5.52
C PRO A 17 -2.67 7.72 6.22
N PHE A 18 -1.76 7.15 5.43
CA PHE A 18 -0.60 6.39 5.89
C PHE A 18 -0.94 5.16 6.74
N ARG A 19 -2.18 4.67 6.67
CA ARG A 19 -2.60 3.41 7.28
C ARG A 19 -2.71 2.33 6.20
N PRO A 20 -1.66 1.51 5.98
CA PRO A 20 -1.70 0.48 4.96
C PRO A 20 -2.70 -0.64 5.32
N LEU A 21 -3.43 -1.10 4.32
CA LEU A 21 -4.30 -2.27 4.38
C LEU A 21 -3.62 -3.42 3.62
N ILE A 22 -3.41 -4.56 4.28
CA ILE A 22 -2.90 -5.77 3.62
C ILE A 22 -4.03 -6.38 2.79
N VAL A 23 -3.81 -6.44 1.48
CA VAL A 23 -4.76 -6.98 0.49
C VAL A 23 -4.35 -8.36 -0.03
N GLY A 24 -3.20 -8.87 0.40
CA GLY A 24 -2.75 -10.20 0.04
C GLY A 24 -1.31 -10.46 0.46
N THR A 25 -0.86 -11.68 0.19
CA THR A 25 0.51 -12.13 0.46
C THR A 25 1.07 -12.82 -0.78
N LEU A 26 2.33 -12.54 -1.09
CA LEU A 26 3.10 -13.22 -2.13
C LEU A 26 4.37 -13.77 -1.48
N ASN A 27 4.43 -15.07 -1.25
CA ASN A 27 5.46 -15.69 -0.41
C ASN A 27 5.51 -14.99 0.97
N ASP A 28 6.64 -14.41 1.33
CA ASP A 28 6.91 -13.63 2.53
C ASP A 28 6.63 -12.13 2.39
N TYR A 29 6.21 -11.67 1.20
CA TYR A 29 5.84 -10.28 0.95
C TYR A 29 4.36 -10.01 1.23
N LYS A 30 4.08 -8.81 1.71
CA LYS A 30 2.73 -8.28 1.87
C LYS A 30 2.41 -7.39 0.68
N LEU A 31 1.26 -7.61 0.05
CA LEU A 31 0.67 -6.67 -0.89
C LEU A 31 -0.22 -5.72 -0.10
N MET A 32 0.04 -4.42 -0.21
CA MET A 32 -0.64 -3.40 0.57
C MET A 32 -1.23 -2.31 -0.32
N VAL A 33 -2.38 -1.78 0.10
CA VAL A 33 -2.95 -0.54 -0.44
C VAL A 33 -2.91 0.50 0.66
N VAL A 34 -2.55 1.73 0.32
CA VAL A 34 -2.47 2.85 1.26
C VAL A 34 -2.92 4.14 0.57
N LYS A 35 -3.66 4.98 1.30
CA LYS A 35 -3.89 6.38 0.90
C LYS A 35 -2.83 7.25 1.58
N VAL A 36 -2.21 8.14 0.83
CA VAL A 36 -1.17 9.05 1.34
C VAL A 36 -1.59 10.49 1.11
N ALA A 37 -1.22 11.39 2.02
CA ALA A 37 -1.54 12.80 1.90
C ALA A 37 -0.50 13.65 2.65
N GLY A 38 0.11 14.60 1.95
CA GLY A 38 1.20 15.41 2.50
C GLY A 38 2.51 14.63 2.63
N GLU A 39 3.35 15.06 3.55
CA GLU A 39 4.70 14.52 3.72
C GLU A 39 4.72 13.32 4.67
N PHE A 40 5.63 12.39 4.39
CA PHE A 40 5.96 11.29 5.29
C PHE A 40 7.37 11.47 5.84
N VAL A 41 7.69 10.75 6.92
CA VAL A 41 9.02 10.84 7.54
C VAL A 41 10.08 10.17 6.67
N TRP A 42 11.29 10.72 6.70
CA TRP A 42 12.46 10.05 6.14
C TRP A 42 12.74 8.76 6.90
N HIS A 43 12.79 7.65 6.19
CA HIS A 43 13.11 6.33 6.73
C HIS A 43 13.74 5.45 5.65
N LYS A 44 14.26 4.29 6.05
CA LYS A 44 14.79 3.27 5.16
C LYS A 44 14.46 1.88 5.69
N HIS A 45 14.52 0.91 4.79
CA HIS A 45 14.53 -0.51 5.12
C HIS A 45 15.91 -1.06 4.80
N ASP A 46 16.58 -1.65 5.80
CA ASP A 46 17.96 -2.13 5.65
C ASP A 46 18.03 -3.47 4.89
N ASP A 47 16.97 -4.27 4.98
CA ASP A 47 16.98 -5.67 4.55
C ASP A 47 16.06 -5.98 3.37
N THR A 48 15.27 -5.00 2.90
CA THR A 48 14.32 -5.21 1.80
C THR A 48 14.08 -3.94 1.00
N ASP A 49 13.93 -4.11 -0.30
CA ASP A 49 13.34 -3.10 -1.17
C ASP A 49 11.85 -2.96 -0.87
N GLU A 50 11.30 -1.78 -1.16
CA GLU A 50 9.85 -1.54 -1.16
C GLU A 50 9.44 -0.96 -2.52
N PHE A 51 8.46 -1.61 -3.15
CA PHE A 51 7.95 -1.21 -4.46
C PHE A 51 6.65 -0.41 -4.31
N PHE A 52 6.57 0.72 -5.00
CA PHE A 52 5.38 1.56 -5.05
C PHE A 52 4.77 1.59 -6.45
N LEU A 53 3.47 1.28 -6.53
CA LEU A 53 2.64 1.47 -7.72
C LEU A 53 1.59 2.54 -7.42
N VAL A 54 1.63 3.66 -8.14
CA VAL A 54 0.62 4.71 -8.03
C VAL A 54 -0.64 4.28 -8.79
N LEU A 55 -1.71 3.97 -8.05
CA LEU A 55 -3.01 3.61 -8.63
C LEU A 55 -3.78 4.85 -9.09
N GLU A 56 -3.71 5.94 -8.32
CA GLU A 56 -4.37 7.20 -8.61
C GLU A 56 -3.53 8.39 -8.10
N GLY A 57 -3.57 9.52 -8.81
CA GLY A 57 -2.88 10.74 -8.43
C GLY A 57 -1.39 10.75 -8.80
N ARG A 58 -0.58 11.41 -7.96
CA ARG A 58 0.87 11.56 -8.16
C ARG A 58 1.58 11.47 -6.81
N LEU A 59 2.60 10.61 -6.75
CA LEU A 59 3.52 10.50 -5.61
C LEU A 59 4.87 11.13 -6.01
N THR A 60 5.49 11.88 -5.10
CA THR A 60 6.75 12.60 -5.30
C THR A 60 7.66 12.48 -4.10
#